data_AF-A0A960SPB3-F1
#
_entry.id   AF-A0A960SPB3-F1
#
_cell.length_a   1.000
_cell.length_b   1.000
_cell.length_c   1.000
_cell.angle_alpha   90.00
_cell.angle_beta   90.00
_cell.angle_gamma   90.00
#
_symmetry.space_group_name_H-M   'P 1'
#
loop_
_entity.id
_entity.type
_entity.pdbx_description
1 polymer ?
#
loop_
_entity_poly.entity_id
_entity_poly.type
_entity_poly.pdbx_seq_one_letter_code
_entity_poly.pdbx_strand_id
1 'polypeptide(L)'
;MMSTAPDKPSVPEPASPTGNLLAASLQRLARVASVFCIAVGLVLVVAHFRAKEADPFKSTEMAALRRELAAAPKDEALKTHIRELDLALRQQYFTHLSRVRAGAWLLLAGLVTWAVVGRRARKLVEPPHLPAYSEEAAERHLEAAALGRRSVAIAGGVCGLALLGLSMSCDSNLPESAAVPPQGRQGAGPPPPGTTPAQPSLPSHETYLANWPRFLGPTGNAVTTHTNVPAIWDVETGENVLWKADVPLPGFNSPIVWGNRIFLCGGDATKRGVFCYDATTGAMLWQQEVPQGPAVTAKQIKELEQTGFSAPSMATDGLRVYAIFATGDLAAFDLAGNRVWLKPLGVPDDPYGHAISLATHEGRLLLQWDQGSEGDEVSKLLLLDGATGEPVWETPRNFGSSWATPVIIDAAGKTQIITVGGMDVVSYNLTDGHELWRLECVGGELTPSPIFAGDLVLATSPSDRVCAIPPDRSGELSEDDLAWDADEEVPDITTPIATEEFLFTLATYGYLVCYDLKNGGKLWDHDLEVEFNATPAIVGNRLYAFSTEGAAFVGEVGREAGEFTRIELGEPIHASPAFAPGRMFVRGEQTLFGIGAKAAGSTEPGTGAGGGE
;
A
#
# COMPACT_ATOMS: atom_id res chain seq x y z
N MET A 1 0.13 -76.53 46.27
CA MET A 1 -0.01 -75.35 45.39
C MET A 1 0.95 -74.28 45.88
N MET A 2 1.70 -73.71 44.94
CA MET A 2 2.91 -72.90 45.14
C MET A 2 2.67 -71.65 45.99
N SER A 3 3.56 -71.40 46.95
CA SER A 3 3.72 -70.13 47.64
C SER A 3 4.98 -69.46 47.09
N THR A 4 4.81 -68.66 46.04
CA THR A 4 5.85 -67.80 45.46
C THR A 4 5.98 -66.53 46.27
N ALA A 5 7.21 -66.22 46.68
CA ALA A 5 7.58 -64.97 47.34
C ALA A 5 7.25 -63.76 46.42
N PRO A 6 6.84 -62.61 46.98
CA PRO A 6 6.56 -61.42 46.18
C PRO A 6 7.86 -60.81 45.65
N ASP A 7 7.88 -60.58 44.33
CA ASP A 7 8.87 -59.81 43.59
C ASP A 7 8.89 -58.36 44.08
N LYS A 8 10.11 -57.80 44.22
CA LYS A 8 10.29 -56.39 44.60
C LYS A 8 9.79 -55.47 43.47
N PRO A 9 9.01 -54.42 43.78
CA PRO A 9 8.61 -53.43 42.79
C PRO A 9 9.80 -52.56 42.35
N SER A 10 9.96 -52.41 41.03
CA SER A 10 10.91 -51.54 40.36
C SER A 10 10.65 -50.06 40.69
N VAL A 11 11.64 -49.40 41.29
CA VAL A 11 11.61 -47.98 41.65
C VAL A 11 11.70 -47.12 40.36
N PRO A 12 10.85 -46.08 40.19
CA PRO A 12 10.96 -45.17 39.06
C PRO A 12 12.17 -44.23 39.22
N GLU A 13 12.85 -43.95 38.11
CA GLU A 13 14.14 -43.25 38.05
C GLU A 13 14.06 -41.79 38.58
N PRO A 14 14.95 -41.37 39.49
CA PRO A 14 14.99 -39.98 39.96
C PRO A 14 15.54 -39.04 38.87
N ALA A 15 14.99 -37.82 38.80
CA ALA A 15 15.37 -36.87 37.77
C ALA A 15 16.83 -36.46 37.85
N SER A 16 17.47 -36.40 36.68
CA SER A 16 18.91 -36.25 36.56
C SER A 16 19.44 -34.91 37.13
N PRO A 17 20.60 -34.88 37.82
CA PRO A 17 21.24 -33.69 38.39
C PRO A 17 21.62 -32.64 37.34
N THR A 18 21.71 -33.04 36.06
CA THR A 18 21.81 -32.16 34.90
C THR A 18 20.65 -31.16 34.81
N GLY A 19 19.44 -31.54 35.23
CA GLY A 19 18.27 -30.65 35.27
C GLY A 19 18.45 -29.48 36.25
N ASN A 20 18.96 -29.75 37.45
CA ASN A 20 19.12 -28.73 38.51
C ASN A 20 20.24 -27.72 38.23
N LEU A 21 21.33 -28.11 37.58
CA LEU A 21 22.41 -27.19 37.16
C LEU A 21 22.03 -26.36 35.92
N LEU A 22 21.29 -26.96 34.99
CA LEU A 22 20.72 -26.24 33.86
C LEU A 22 19.70 -25.20 34.35
N ALA A 23 18.84 -25.58 35.30
CA ALA A 23 17.90 -24.67 35.96
C ALA A 23 18.63 -23.50 36.66
N ALA A 24 19.67 -23.78 37.45
CA ALA A 24 20.46 -22.73 38.12
C ALA A 24 21.18 -21.81 37.13
N SER A 25 21.66 -22.33 36.00
CA SER A 25 22.34 -21.54 34.96
C SER A 25 21.35 -20.68 34.18
N LEU A 26 20.17 -21.21 33.86
CA LEU A 26 19.09 -20.43 33.26
C LEU A 26 18.56 -19.37 34.22
N GLN A 27 18.50 -19.64 35.53
CA GLN A 27 18.19 -18.62 36.53
C GLN A 27 19.23 -17.50 36.59
N ARG A 28 20.53 -17.81 36.45
CA ARG A 28 21.59 -16.79 36.38
C ARG A 28 21.50 -15.99 35.07
N LEU A 29 21.25 -16.64 33.95
CA LEU A 29 21.06 -15.98 32.66
C LEU A 29 19.82 -15.07 32.67
N ALA A 30 18.74 -15.49 33.32
CA ALA A 30 17.58 -14.62 33.56
C ALA A 30 17.95 -13.42 34.47
N ARG A 31 18.77 -13.60 35.51
CA ARG A 31 19.23 -12.45 36.32
C ARG A 31 20.09 -11.48 35.50
N VAL A 32 20.98 -11.98 34.65
CA VAL A 32 21.81 -11.14 33.77
C VAL A 32 20.97 -10.42 32.73
N ALA A 33 20.03 -11.10 32.07
CA ALA A 33 19.10 -10.49 31.13
C ALA A 33 18.22 -9.41 31.80
N SER A 34 17.81 -9.64 33.05
CA SER A 34 17.09 -8.65 33.86
C SER A 34 17.95 -7.43 34.18
N VAL A 35 19.20 -7.61 34.61
CA VAL A 35 20.14 -6.50 34.86
C VAL A 35 20.43 -5.71 33.58
N PHE A 36 20.58 -6.39 32.44
CA PHE A 36 20.74 -5.76 31.13
C PHE A 36 19.51 -4.93 30.74
N CYS A 37 18.29 -5.47 30.91
CA CYS A 37 17.06 -4.72 30.65
C CYS A 37 16.95 -3.48 31.55
N ILE A 38 17.34 -3.59 32.83
CA ILE A 38 17.34 -2.45 33.75
C ILE A 38 18.36 -1.38 33.31
N ALA A 39 19.56 -1.79 32.88
CA ALA A 39 20.59 -0.87 32.39
C ALA A 39 20.15 -0.14 31.11
N VAL A 40 19.63 -0.88 30.12
CA VAL A 40 19.10 -0.29 28.87
C VAL A 40 17.90 0.60 29.17
N GLY A 41 17.00 0.18 30.06
CA GLY A 41 15.86 0.98 30.51
C GLY A 41 16.29 2.30 31.18
N LEU A 42 17.30 2.28 32.06
CA LEU A 42 17.86 3.48 32.68
C LEU A 42 18.47 4.43 31.63
N VAL A 43 19.19 3.90 30.65
CA VAL A 43 19.74 4.70 29.54
C VAL A 43 18.63 5.33 28.71
N LEU A 44 17.55 4.61 28.43
CA LEU A 44 16.38 5.14 27.72
C LEU A 44 15.63 6.21 28.53
N VAL A 45 15.52 6.05 29.85
CA VAL A 45 14.92 7.06 30.73
C VAL A 45 15.77 8.33 30.75
N VAL A 46 17.10 8.21 30.89
CA VAL A 46 18.02 9.35 30.79
C VAL A 46 17.94 10.00 29.41
N ALA A 47 17.85 9.21 28.34
CA ALA A 47 17.68 9.71 26.98
C ALA A 47 16.34 10.44 26.80
N HIS A 48 15.26 9.97 27.41
CA HIS A 48 13.94 10.61 27.39
C HIS A 48 13.95 11.98 28.09
N PHE A 49 14.59 12.07 29.27
CA PHE A 49 14.74 13.35 29.96
C PHE A 49 15.63 14.33 29.19
N ARG A 50 16.72 13.86 28.57
CA ARG A 50 17.57 14.69 27.70
C ARG A 50 16.86 15.14 26.41
N ALA A 51 15.94 14.34 25.88
CA ALA A 51 15.12 14.73 24.72
C ALA A 51 14.20 15.92 25.02
N LYS A 52 13.69 16.03 26.26
CA LYS A 52 12.89 17.21 26.67
C LYS A 52 13.69 18.51 26.66
N GLU A 53 15.02 18.45 26.79
CA GLU A 53 15.92 19.61 26.74
C GLU A 53 16.45 19.90 25.33
N ALA A 54 16.43 18.91 24.42
CA ALA A 54 16.98 19.00 23.06
C ALA A 54 15.91 19.13 21.95
N ASP A 55 14.68 19.49 22.33
CA ASP A 55 13.56 19.72 21.41
C ASP A 55 13.88 20.93 20.48
N PRO A 56 14.00 20.72 19.15
CA PRO A 56 14.33 21.79 18.20
C PRO A 56 13.36 22.97 18.27
N PHE A 57 12.09 22.70 18.60
CA PHE A 57 11.01 23.67 18.68
C PHE A 57 11.03 24.51 19.96
N LYS A 58 11.80 24.10 20.98
CA LYS A 58 11.94 24.81 22.26
C LYS A 58 13.32 25.41 22.47
N SER A 59 14.21 25.29 21.48
CA SER A 59 15.56 25.83 21.58
C SER A 59 15.51 27.37 21.71
N THR A 60 16.03 27.88 22.83
CA THR A 60 16.05 29.32 23.12
C THR A 60 16.90 30.09 22.12
N GLU A 61 17.90 29.43 21.54
CA GLU A 61 18.78 29.96 20.49
C GLU A 61 18.03 30.17 19.17
N MET A 62 17.24 29.18 18.72
CA MET A 62 16.45 29.31 17.49
C MET A 62 15.36 30.38 17.64
N ALA A 63 14.74 30.47 18.82
CA ALA A 63 13.76 31.52 19.12
C ALA A 63 14.38 32.94 19.19
N ALA A 64 15.67 33.05 19.52
CA ALA A 64 16.39 34.33 19.47
C ALA A 64 16.72 34.72 18.01
N LEU A 65 17.25 33.79 17.22
CA LEU A 65 17.58 34.01 15.81
C LEU A 65 16.33 34.33 14.95
N ARG A 66 15.19 33.68 15.22
CA ARG A 66 13.91 34.02 14.55
C ARG A 66 13.42 35.43 14.87
N ARG A 67 13.62 35.91 16.12
CA ARG A 67 13.30 37.30 16.50
C ARG A 67 14.23 38.30 15.83
N GLU A 68 15.50 37.95 15.67
CA GLU A 68 16.49 38.77 14.96
C GLU A 68 16.18 38.85 13.45
N LEU A 69 15.76 37.74 12.84
CA LEU A 69 15.32 37.71 11.44
C LEU A 69 14.05 38.53 11.21
N ALA A 70 13.13 38.56 12.18
CA ALA A 70 11.93 39.40 12.11
C ALA A 70 12.28 40.91 12.09
N ALA A 71 13.39 41.31 12.71
CA ALA A 71 13.88 42.69 12.67
C ALA A 71 14.68 43.00 11.38
N ALA A 72 15.25 41.99 10.72
CA ALA A 72 16.06 42.14 9.50
C ALA A 72 15.72 41.08 8.42
N PRO A 73 14.53 41.14 7.78
CA PRO A 73 14.02 40.07 6.90
C PRO A 73 14.80 39.88 5.58
N LYS A 74 15.69 40.82 5.23
CA LYS A 74 16.54 40.75 4.03
C LYS A 74 17.97 40.27 4.31
N ASP A 75 18.29 39.90 5.55
CA ASP A 75 19.63 39.41 5.90
C ASP A 75 19.82 37.94 5.49
N GLU A 76 20.52 37.73 4.38
CA GLU A 76 20.80 36.39 3.84
C GLU A 76 21.82 35.60 4.66
N ALA A 77 22.71 36.26 5.41
CA ALA A 77 23.67 35.58 6.29
C ALA A 77 22.95 34.98 7.49
N LEU A 78 22.02 35.73 8.09
CA LEU A 78 21.19 35.27 9.20
C LEU A 78 20.27 34.11 8.78
N LYS A 79 19.68 34.17 7.58
CA LYS A 79 18.89 33.04 7.02
C LYS A 79 19.72 31.79 6.85
N THR A 80 20.96 31.93 6.38
CA THR A 80 21.87 30.79 6.19
C THR A 80 22.24 30.16 7.53
N HIS A 81 22.58 30.99 8.52
CA HIS A 81 22.88 30.50 9.87
C HIS A 81 21.68 29.79 10.52
N ILE A 82 20.47 30.32 10.35
CA ILE A 82 19.22 29.68 10.80
C ILE A 82 19.02 28.30 10.16
N ARG A 83 19.27 28.18 8.85
CA ARG A 83 19.16 26.90 8.12
C ARG A 83 20.18 25.88 8.58
N GLU A 84 21.43 26.31 8.82
CA GLU A 84 22.50 25.44 9.32
C GLU A 84 22.22 24.94 10.74
N LEU A 85 21.76 25.83 11.62
CA LEU A 85 21.41 25.47 13.00
C LEU A 85 20.19 24.54 13.03
N ASP A 86 19.16 24.81 12.23
CA ASP A 86 17.98 23.94 12.10
C ASP A 86 18.37 22.55 11.60
N LEU A 87 19.25 22.47 10.58
CA LEU A 87 19.78 21.21 10.07
C LEU A 87 20.55 20.43 11.15
N ALA A 88 21.42 21.10 11.90
CA ALA A 88 22.19 20.48 12.98
C ALA A 88 21.28 19.95 14.11
N LEU A 89 20.28 20.73 14.52
CA LEU A 89 19.30 20.33 15.52
C LEU A 89 18.46 19.14 15.06
N ARG A 90 18.00 19.13 13.80
CA ARG A 90 17.27 17.99 13.22
C ARG A 90 18.14 16.73 13.14
N GLN A 91 19.39 16.85 12.70
CA GLN A 91 20.32 15.71 12.65
C GLN A 91 20.57 15.12 14.04
N GLN A 92 20.76 15.97 15.07
CA GLN A 92 20.90 15.53 16.45
C GLN A 92 19.63 14.85 16.98
N TYR A 93 18.46 15.40 16.64
CA TYR A 93 17.15 14.84 16.98
C TYR A 93 16.92 13.46 16.36
N PHE A 94 17.14 13.29 15.05
CA PHE A 94 16.98 11.99 14.39
C PHE A 94 18.01 10.95 14.85
N THR A 95 19.25 11.37 15.14
CA THR A 95 20.26 10.49 15.74
C THR A 95 19.89 10.09 17.17
N HIS A 96 19.16 10.93 17.90
CA HIS A 96 18.60 10.57 19.19
C HIS A 96 17.44 9.58 19.04
N LEU A 97 16.49 9.84 18.13
CA LEU A 97 15.34 8.97 17.88
C LEU A 97 15.77 7.56 17.42
N SER A 98 16.77 7.47 16.54
CA SER A 98 17.32 6.18 16.09
C SER A 98 17.96 5.40 17.24
N ARG A 99 18.70 6.07 18.14
CA ARG A 99 19.27 5.45 19.34
C ARG A 99 18.20 5.01 20.34
N VAL A 100 17.12 5.77 20.50
CA VAL A 100 15.98 5.39 21.34
C VAL A 100 15.25 4.18 20.75
N ARG A 101 15.00 4.16 19.44
CA ARG A 101 14.36 3.02 18.75
C ARG A 101 15.23 1.76 18.83
N ALA A 102 16.52 1.87 18.57
CA ALA A 102 17.46 0.75 18.72
C ALA A 102 17.52 0.25 20.18
N GLY A 103 17.55 1.17 21.15
CA GLY A 103 17.50 0.82 22.58
C GLY A 103 16.18 0.15 22.97
N ALA A 104 15.05 0.56 22.41
CA ALA A 104 13.74 -0.07 22.64
C ALA A 104 13.70 -1.51 22.11
N TRP A 105 14.24 -1.75 20.90
CA TRP A 105 14.39 -3.11 20.37
C TRP A 105 15.34 -3.98 21.19
N LEU A 106 16.45 -3.43 21.68
CA LEU A 106 17.37 -4.13 22.58
C LEU A 106 16.69 -4.48 23.92
N LEU A 107 15.87 -3.58 24.46
CA LEU A 107 15.10 -3.82 25.66
C LEU A 107 14.06 -4.92 25.43
N LEU A 108 13.34 -4.88 24.31
CA LEU A 108 12.36 -5.90 23.94
C LEU A 108 13.02 -7.27 23.75
N ALA A 109 14.15 -7.35 23.03
CA ALA A 109 14.90 -8.59 22.87
C ALA A 109 15.43 -9.13 24.22
N GLY A 110 15.89 -8.24 25.11
CA GLY A 110 16.29 -8.59 26.47
C GLY A 110 15.12 -9.15 27.30
N LEU A 111 13.93 -8.52 27.20
CA LEU A 111 12.71 -8.95 27.91
C LEU A 111 12.19 -10.29 27.38
N VAL A 112 12.21 -10.50 26.06
CA VAL A 112 11.85 -11.78 25.44
C VAL A 112 12.83 -12.87 25.89
N THR A 113 14.13 -12.58 25.87
CA THR A 113 15.16 -13.52 26.36
C THR A 113 14.94 -13.84 27.83
N TRP A 114 14.67 -12.84 28.66
CA TRP A 114 14.36 -13.01 30.08
C TRP A 114 13.12 -13.88 30.29
N ALA A 115 12.05 -13.64 29.53
CA ALA A 115 10.79 -14.38 29.63
C ALA A 115 10.96 -15.85 29.17
N VAL A 116 11.65 -16.09 28.06
CA VAL A 116 11.89 -17.43 27.50
C VAL A 116 12.79 -18.24 28.43
N VAL A 117 13.91 -17.66 28.87
CA VAL A 117 14.86 -18.30 29.79
C VAL A 117 14.22 -18.52 31.16
N GLY A 118 13.44 -17.55 31.67
CA GLY A 118 12.74 -17.65 32.94
C GLY A 118 11.63 -18.72 32.93
N ARG A 119 10.86 -18.83 31.85
CA ARG A 119 9.88 -19.93 31.65
C ARG A 119 10.57 -21.28 31.56
N ARG A 120 11.70 -21.39 30.83
CA ARG A 120 12.47 -22.64 30.70
C ARG A 120 13.12 -23.05 32.03
N ALA A 121 13.60 -22.08 32.82
CA ALA A 121 14.12 -22.32 34.17
C ALA A 121 13.03 -22.81 35.13
N ARG A 122 11.82 -22.23 35.10
CA ARG A 122 10.68 -22.68 35.94
C ARG A 122 10.23 -24.10 35.61
N LYS A 123 10.31 -24.53 34.35
CA LYS A 123 10.01 -25.92 33.93
C LYS A 123 11.07 -26.94 34.36
N LEU A 124 12.29 -26.50 34.70
CA LEU A 124 13.42 -27.36 35.06
C LEU A 124 13.69 -27.42 36.57
N VAL A 125 13.00 -26.62 37.37
CA VAL A 125 13.03 -26.72 38.83
C VAL A 125 11.93 -27.71 39.23
N GLU A 126 12.30 -28.94 39.55
CA GLU A 126 11.36 -29.87 40.17
C GLU A 126 10.95 -29.39 41.57
N PRO A 127 9.69 -29.58 41.99
CA PRO A 127 9.31 -29.36 43.39
C PRO A 127 10.13 -30.30 44.29
N PRO A 128 10.67 -29.82 45.42
CA PRO A 128 11.64 -30.58 46.21
C PRO A 128 10.99 -31.80 46.89
N HIS A 129 11.53 -32.99 46.64
CA HIS A 129 11.20 -34.20 47.40
C HIS A 129 12.49 -34.93 47.86
N LEU A 130 12.56 -35.25 49.15
CA LEU A 130 13.70 -35.78 49.92
C LEU A 130 14.18 -37.17 49.44
N PRO A 131 15.51 -37.46 49.33
CA PRO A 131 15.96 -38.80 48.95
C PRO A 131 16.40 -39.69 50.13
N ALA A 132 16.37 -41.00 49.89
CA ALA A 132 17.39 -41.94 50.38
C ALA A 132 18.24 -42.44 49.18
N TYR A 133 19.54 -42.65 49.36
CA TYR A 133 20.64 -42.63 48.35
C TYR A 133 21.15 -44.03 47.89
N SER A 134 21.69 -44.18 46.65
CA SER A 134 22.52 -45.34 46.21
C SER A 134 23.59 -45.01 45.12
N GLU A 135 24.67 -45.81 45.08
CA GLU A 135 25.95 -45.56 44.36
C GLU A 135 25.95 -45.76 42.82
N GLU A 136 25.03 -46.54 42.23
CA GLU A 136 25.01 -46.84 40.78
C GLU A 136 24.57 -45.66 39.88
N ALA A 137 23.97 -44.61 40.46
CA ALA A 137 23.52 -43.44 39.71
C ALA A 137 24.69 -42.54 39.25
N ALA A 138 25.84 -42.63 39.92
CA ALA A 138 26.97 -41.74 39.70
C ALA A 138 27.67 -41.96 38.34
N GLU A 139 27.73 -43.21 37.84
CA GLU A 139 28.41 -43.51 36.58
C GLU A 139 27.59 -43.09 35.34
N ARG A 140 26.26 -43.23 35.39
CA ARG A 140 25.35 -42.85 34.28
C ARG A 140 25.30 -41.35 34.02
N HIS A 141 25.54 -40.53 35.05
CA HIS A 141 25.55 -39.07 34.90
C HIS A 141 26.80 -38.52 34.18
N LEU A 142 27.89 -39.29 34.14
CA LEU A 142 29.14 -38.89 33.48
C LEU A 142 29.05 -39.01 31.95
N GLU A 143 28.33 -40.00 31.42
CA GLU A 143 28.13 -40.19 29.98
C GLU A 143 27.17 -39.14 29.39
N ALA A 144 26.07 -38.83 30.08
CA ALA A 144 25.08 -37.84 29.65
C ALA A 144 25.66 -36.41 29.55
N ALA A 145 26.57 -36.06 30.46
CA ALA A 145 27.21 -34.75 30.49
C ALA A 145 28.21 -34.54 29.33
N ALA A 146 28.74 -35.62 28.74
CA ALA A 146 29.70 -35.54 27.62
C ALA A 146 29.02 -35.22 26.28
N LEU A 147 27.83 -35.78 26.03
CA LEU A 147 27.04 -35.55 24.83
C LEU A 147 26.50 -34.11 24.75
N GLY A 148 26.01 -33.56 25.87
CA GLY A 148 25.48 -32.19 25.91
C GLY A 148 26.52 -31.09 25.63
N ARG A 149 27.79 -31.34 25.94
CA ARG A 149 28.90 -30.38 25.69
C ARG A 149 29.27 -30.26 24.21
N ARG A 150 29.06 -31.31 23.40
CA ARG A 150 29.38 -31.27 21.95
C ARG A 150 28.32 -30.54 21.14
N SER A 151 27.04 -30.68 21.48
CA SER A 151 25.92 -30.07 20.76
C SER A 151 25.87 -28.54 20.89
N VAL A 152 26.21 -28.02 22.06
CA VAL A 152 26.19 -26.56 22.34
C VAL A 152 27.35 -25.84 21.66
N ALA A 153 28.52 -26.47 21.55
CA ALA A 153 29.67 -25.91 20.86
C ALA A 153 29.44 -25.76 19.34
N ILE A 154 28.74 -26.71 18.72
CA ILE A 154 28.39 -26.67 17.29
C ILE A 154 27.37 -25.55 17.01
N ALA A 155 26.33 -25.43 17.84
CA ALA A 155 25.31 -24.40 17.65
C ALA A 155 25.85 -22.97 17.87
N GLY A 156 26.72 -22.78 18.86
CA GLY A 156 27.36 -21.48 19.11
C GLY A 156 28.35 -21.06 18.01
N GLY A 157 29.07 -22.03 17.42
CA GLY A 157 30.00 -21.75 16.32
C GLY A 157 29.31 -21.33 15.02
N VAL A 158 28.19 -21.98 14.67
CA VAL A 158 27.41 -21.67 13.44
C VAL A 158 26.78 -20.27 13.54
N CYS A 159 26.22 -19.90 14.70
CA CYS A 159 25.63 -18.58 14.90
C CYS A 159 26.70 -17.48 14.92
N GLY A 160 27.87 -17.74 15.53
CA GLY A 160 28.98 -16.78 15.59
C GLY A 160 29.60 -16.49 14.22
N LEU A 161 29.78 -17.50 13.37
CA LEU A 161 30.37 -17.32 12.02
C LEU A 161 29.41 -16.66 11.03
N ALA A 162 28.11 -16.95 11.09
CA ALA A 162 27.12 -16.28 10.25
C ALA A 162 27.01 -14.78 10.56
N LEU A 163 27.07 -14.41 11.85
CA LEU A 163 27.00 -13.01 12.29
C LEU A 163 28.28 -12.22 11.97
N LEU A 164 29.47 -12.85 12.03
CA LEU A 164 30.74 -12.23 11.65
C LEU A 164 30.92 -12.09 10.14
N GLY A 165 30.39 -13.03 9.35
CA GLY A 165 30.43 -12.96 7.88
C GLY A 165 29.54 -11.85 7.31
N LEU A 166 28.39 -11.59 7.95
CA LEU A 166 27.49 -10.51 7.54
C LEU A 166 27.94 -9.13 8.02
N SER A 167 28.75 -9.05 9.08
CA SER A 167 29.18 -7.77 9.66
C SER A 167 30.53 -7.24 9.14
N MET A 168 31.27 -7.98 8.31
CA MET A 168 32.59 -7.56 7.80
C MET A 168 32.68 -7.47 6.26
N SER A 169 31.57 -7.33 5.56
CA SER A 169 31.59 -7.03 4.11
C SER A 169 30.60 -5.93 3.77
N CYS A 170 30.84 -4.76 4.37
CA CYS A 170 30.50 -3.47 3.79
C CYS A 170 31.59 -2.49 4.22
N ASP A 171 32.61 -2.37 3.38
CA ASP A 171 33.32 -1.11 3.26
C ASP A 171 33.57 -0.83 1.77
N SER A 172 33.37 0.44 1.46
CA SER A 172 33.49 1.09 0.16
C SER A 172 34.89 1.00 -0.43
N ASN A 173 34.98 0.81 -1.76
CA ASN A 173 35.85 1.58 -2.65
C ASN A 173 35.49 1.34 -4.13
N LEU A 174 35.37 2.44 -4.88
CA LEU A 174 35.20 2.50 -6.33
C LEU A 174 36.41 1.91 -7.07
N PRO A 175 36.20 1.43 -8.30
CA PRO A 175 36.95 1.98 -9.41
C PRO A 175 36.05 2.42 -10.58
N GLU A 176 36.21 3.69 -10.92
CA GLU A 176 36.23 4.31 -12.26
C GLU A 176 35.66 3.47 -13.43
N SER A 177 34.43 3.81 -13.85
CA SER A 177 33.88 3.38 -15.12
C SER A 177 34.46 4.25 -16.24
N ALA A 178 35.16 3.61 -17.17
CA ALA A 178 35.55 4.20 -18.44
C ALA A 178 34.30 4.55 -19.25
N ALA A 179 34.18 5.83 -19.60
CA ALA A 179 33.13 6.35 -20.46
C ALA A 179 33.11 5.63 -21.82
N VAL A 180 31.95 5.07 -22.18
CA VAL A 180 31.60 4.75 -23.57
C VAL A 180 30.52 5.75 -24.00
N PRO A 181 30.78 6.65 -24.95
CA PRO A 181 29.76 7.57 -25.43
C PRO A 181 28.76 6.83 -26.34
N PRO A 182 27.43 7.01 -26.17
CA PRO A 182 26.47 6.52 -27.13
C PRO A 182 26.59 7.32 -28.44
N GLN A 183 26.80 6.59 -29.53
CA GLN A 183 26.72 7.10 -30.90
C GLN A 183 25.27 7.51 -31.22
N GLY A 184 25.15 8.59 -31.99
CA GLY A 184 23.95 9.39 -32.13
C GLY A 184 22.73 8.68 -32.72
N ARG A 185 21.56 9.05 -32.21
CA ARG A 185 20.28 8.92 -32.92
C ARG A 185 20.09 10.14 -33.81
N GLN A 186 19.98 9.87 -35.11
CA GLN A 186 19.59 10.83 -36.14
C GLN A 186 18.15 11.29 -35.89
N GLY A 187 17.93 12.60 -35.92
CA GLY A 187 16.59 13.18 -35.91
C GLY A 187 15.85 12.81 -37.19
N ALA A 188 14.62 12.33 -37.04
CA ALA A 188 13.66 12.28 -38.13
C ALA A 188 13.27 13.72 -38.50
N GLY A 189 13.46 14.09 -39.77
CA GLY A 189 13.09 15.39 -40.31
C GLY A 189 11.56 15.61 -40.33
N PRO A 190 11.11 16.87 -40.49
CA PRO A 190 9.69 17.21 -40.46
C PRO A 190 8.94 16.56 -41.64
N PRO A 191 7.69 16.09 -41.42
CA PRO A 191 6.88 15.50 -42.48
C PRO A 191 6.46 16.56 -43.51
N PRO A 192 6.20 16.15 -44.76
CA PRO A 192 5.78 17.05 -45.83
C PRO A 192 4.40 17.67 -45.53
N PRO A 193 4.16 18.93 -45.92
CA PRO A 193 2.89 19.60 -45.70
C PRO A 193 1.84 19.09 -46.70
N GLY A 194 0.65 18.71 -46.23
CA GLY A 194 -0.47 18.54 -47.15
C GLY A 194 -1.55 17.51 -46.81
N THR A 195 -1.71 17.10 -45.56
CA THR A 195 -2.99 16.61 -45.04
C THR A 195 -2.94 16.79 -43.52
N THR A 196 -3.58 17.83 -42.99
CA THR A 196 -3.84 17.89 -41.55
C THR A 196 -4.71 16.68 -41.21
N PRO A 197 -4.22 15.68 -40.45
CA PRO A 197 -5.09 14.61 -39.98
C PRO A 197 -6.21 15.28 -39.19
N ALA A 198 -7.46 14.92 -39.47
CA ALA A 198 -8.58 15.37 -38.66
C ALA A 198 -8.24 15.07 -37.19
N GLN A 199 -8.24 16.10 -36.35
CA GLN A 199 -8.02 15.92 -34.91
C GLN A 199 -9.09 14.94 -34.41
N PRO A 200 -8.69 13.85 -33.71
CA PRO A 200 -9.67 12.89 -33.23
C PRO A 200 -10.62 13.59 -32.26
N SER A 201 -11.92 13.42 -32.48
CA SER A 201 -12.97 13.97 -31.60
C SER A 201 -13.05 13.17 -30.31
N LEU A 202 -13.35 13.84 -29.20
CA LEU A 202 -13.59 13.17 -27.93
C LEU A 202 -14.72 12.13 -28.04
N PRO A 203 -14.64 11.00 -27.31
CA PRO A 203 -15.72 10.03 -27.26
C PRO A 203 -16.97 10.64 -26.61
N SER A 204 -18.13 10.07 -26.93
CA SER A 204 -19.38 10.43 -26.25
C SER A 204 -19.35 9.99 -24.78
N HIS A 205 -20.19 10.61 -23.94
CA HIS A 205 -20.35 10.20 -22.54
C HIS A 205 -20.77 8.72 -22.42
N GLU A 206 -21.69 8.24 -23.25
CA GLU A 206 -22.08 6.82 -23.28
C GLU A 206 -20.90 5.90 -23.58
N THR A 207 -20.04 6.29 -24.54
CA THR A 207 -18.81 5.54 -24.84
C THR A 207 -17.84 5.56 -23.65
N TYR A 208 -17.73 6.68 -22.92
CA TYR A 208 -16.89 6.76 -21.73
C TYR A 208 -17.39 5.80 -20.63
N LEU A 209 -18.70 5.80 -20.34
CA LEU A 209 -19.33 4.92 -19.35
C LEU A 209 -19.28 3.44 -19.72
N ALA A 210 -19.22 3.11 -21.01
CA ALA A 210 -19.11 1.72 -21.48
C ALA A 210 -17.71 1.10 -21.29
N ASN A 211 -16.73 1.88 -20.84
CA ASN A 211 -15.35 1.48 -20.63
C ASN A 211 -14.95 1.54 -19.14
N TRP A 212 -13.70 1.23 -18.82
CA TRP A 212 -13.14 1.34 -17.47
C TRP A 212 -11.98 2.35 -17.44
N PRO A 213 -12.25 3.65 -17.64
CA PRO A 213 -11.22 4.62 -18.03
C PRO A 213 -10.30 5.10 -16.90
N ARG A 214 -10.62 4.82 -15.63
CA ARG A 214 -9.92 5.35 -14.46
C ARG A 214 -10.05 4.38 -13.27
N PHE A 215 -9.42 4.71 -12.15
CA PHE A 215 -9.55 3.98 -10.89
C PHE A 215 -11.02 3.77 -10.52
N LEU A 216 -11.38 2.52 -10.18
CA LEU A 216 -12.75 2.12 -9.82
C LEU A 216 -13.81 2.40 -10.90
N GLY A 217 -13.39 2.43 -12.17
CA GLY A 217 -14.30 2.52 -13.30
C GLY A 217 -14.75 3.94 -13.64
N PRO A 218 -15.68 4.10 -14.59
CA PRO A 218 -15.99 5.41 -15.19
C PRO A 218 -16.54 6.43 -14.18
N THR A 219 -17.22 5.96 -13.14
CA THR A 219 -17.82 6.75 -12.06
C THR A 219 -16.99 6.75 -10.77
N GLY A 220 -15.91 5.97 -10.70
CA GLY A 220 -15.05 5.88 -9.51
C GLY A 220 -15.66 5.15 -8.30
N ASN A 221 -16.65 4.27 -8.52
CA ASN A 221 -17.38 3.55 -7.45
C ASN A 221 -17.26 2.02 -7.54
N ALA A 222 -16.44 1.51 -8.48
CA ALA A 222 -16.20 0.09 -8.75
C ALA A 222 -17.47 -0.75 -8.97
N VAL A 223 -18.50 -0.14 -9.55
CA VAL A 223 -19.77 -0.80 -9.89
C VAL A 223 -19.96 -0.79 -11.39
N THR A 224 -20.35 -1.92 -11.97
CA THR A 224 -20.70 -2.02 -13.38
C THR A 224 -21.92 -2.90 -13.62
N THR A 225 -22.69 -2.51 -14.64
CA THR A 225 -23.82 -3.29 -15.16
C THR A 225 -23.39 -4.35 -16.16
N HIS A 226 -22.07 -4.49 -16.45
CA HIS A 226 -21.59 -5.61 -17.25
C HIS A 226 -22.08 -6.93 -16.66
N THR A 227 -22.57 -7.81 -17.53
CA THR A 227 -23.03 -9.14 -17.15
C THR A 227 -22.06 -10.20 -17.67
N ASN A 228 -22.26 -11.45 -17.22
CA ASN A 228 -21.53 -12.62 -17.69
C ASN A 228 -20.04 -12.65 -17.35
N VAL A 229 -19.61 -11.93 -16.31
CA VAL A 229 -18.30 -12.15 -15.69
C VAL A 229 -18.37 -13.47 -14.89
N PRO A 230 -17.41 -14.39 -15.05
CA PRO A 230 -17.41 -15.65 -14.31
C PRO A 230 -17.45 -15.44 -12.80
N ALA A 231 -18.15 -16.30 -12.07
CA ALA A 231 -18.07 -16.36 -10.60
C ALA A 231 -17.12 -17.46 -10.10
N ILE A 232 -16.71 -18.36 -10.99
CA ILE A 232 -15.80 -19.46 -10.70
C ILE A 232 -14.79 -19.50 -11.83
N TRP A 233 -13.52 -19.64 -11.49
CA TRP A 233 -12.41 -19.86 -12.40
C TRP A 233 -11.33 -20.64 -11.66
N ASP A 234 -10.37 -21.18 -12.40
CA ASP A 234 -9.26 -21.92 -11.83
C ASP A 234 -8.00 -21.63 -12.67
N VAL A 235 -6.98 -21.06 -12.00
CA VAL A 235 -5.75 -20.59 -12.64
C VAL A 235 -4.82 -21.74 -13.05
N GLU A 236 -4.92 -22.90 -12.39
CA GLU A 236 -4.10 -24.08 -12.65
C GLU A 236 -4.61 -24.86 -13.87
N THR A 237 -5.91 -25.15 -13.90
CA THR A 237 -6.60 -25.86 -14.99
C THR A 237 -6.88 -24.96 -16.19
N GLY A 238 -6.93 -23.64 -15.97
CA GLY A 238 -7.29 -22.65 -16.98
C GLY A 238 -8.79 -22.55 -17.25
N GLU A 239 -9.65 -23.06 -16.37
CA GLU A 239 -11.09 -22.85 -16.42
C GLU A 239 -11.42 -21.36 -16.25
N ASN A 240 -12.16 -20.79 -17.19
CA ASN A 240 -12.54 -19.37 -17.21
C ASN A 240 -11.36 -18.38 -17.10
N VAL A 241 -10.14 -18.83 -17.41
CA VAL A 241 -8.95 -17.97 -17.55
C VAL A 241 -8.62 -17.86 -19.04
N LEU A 242 -8.86 -16.68 -19.62
CA LEU A 242 -8.64 -16.39 -21.03
C LEU A 242 -7.15 -16.40 -21.38
N TRP A 243 -6.34 -15.74 -20.56
CA TRP A 243 -4.90 -15.59 -20.75
C TRP A 243 -4.22 -15.09 -19.46
N LYS A 244 -2.90 -15.23 -19.42
CA LYS A 244 -2.00 -14.67 -18.40
C LYS A 244 -0.88 -13.92 -19.13
N ALA A 245 -0.51 -12.74 -18.66
CA ALA A 245 0.52 -11.92 -19.28
C ALA A 245 1.47 -11.35 -18.23
N ASP A 246 2.76 -11.27 -18.54
CA ASP A 246 3.77 -10.74 -17.61
C ASP A 246 3.63 -9.22 -17.44
N VAL A 247 3.79 -8.75 -16.21
CA VAL A 247 3.87 -7.33 -15.83
C VAL A 247 5.34 -6.98 -15.55
N PRO A 248 6.03 -6.21 -16.41
CA PRO A 248 7.49 -6.08 -16.34
C PRO A 248 8.03 -5.27 -15.15
N LEU A 249 7.21 -4.40 -14.55
CA LEU A 249 7.61 -3.53 -13.45
C LEU A 249 6.56 -3.56 -12.34
N PRO A 250 6.99 -3.52 -11.06
CA PRO A 250 6.08 -3.58 -9.93
C PRO A 250 5.20 -2.33 -9.84
N GLY A 251 4.10 -2.43 -9.11
CA GLY A 251 3.16 -1.33 -8.88
C GLY A 251 1.83 -1.81 -8.30
N PHE A 252 1.15 -0.93 -7.56
CA PHE A 252 -0.13 -1.23 -6.91
C PHE A 252 -1.34 -0.64 -7.65
N ASN A 253 -1.10 -0.01 -8.81
CA ASN A 253 -2.17 0.58 -9.62
C ASN A 253 -3.12 -0.47 -10.19
N SER A 254 -4.38 -0.06 -10.30
CA SER A 254 -5.43 -0.87 -10.93
C SER A 254 -5.39 -0.72 -12.46
N PRO A 255 -5.68 -1.79 -13.22
CA PRO A 255 -5.83 -1.69 -14.66
C PRO A 255 -6.93 -0.71 -15.05
N ILE A 256 -6.74 -0.05 -16.19
CA ILE A 256 -7.81 0.68 -16.89
C ILE A 256 -8.03 0.04 -18.26
N VAL A 257 -9.27 0.07 -18.74
CA VAL A 257 -9.69 -0.58 -19.98
C VAL A 257 -10.36 0.43 -20.90
N TRP A 258 -9.91 0.49 -22.15
CA TRP A 258 -10.54 1.27 -23.21
C TRP A 258 -10.62 0.47 -24.51
N GLY A 259 -11.84 0.13 -24.93
CA GLY A 259 -12.11 -0.76 -26.05
C GLY A 259 -11.49 -2.14 -25.80
N ASN A 260 -10.57 -2.54 -26.68
CA ASN A 260 -9.82 -3.80 -26.54
C ASN A 260 -8.39 -3.60 -25.97
N ARG A 261 -8.16 -2.50 -25.25
CA ARG A 261 -6.85 -2.17 -24.68
C ARG A 261 -6.93 -2.11 -23.16
N ILE A 262 -5.97 -2.73 -22.51
CA ILE A 262 -5.73 -2.61 -21.07
C ILE A 262 -4.47 -1.78 -20.90
N PHE A 263 -4.48 -0.82 -19.98
CA PHE A 263 -3.30 -0.04 -19.65
C PHE A 263 -2.91 -0.26 -18.18
N LEU A 264 -1.61 -0.43 -17.96
CA LEU A 264 -0.96 -0.48 -16.64
C LEU A 264 0.26 0.43 -16.62
N CYS A 265 0.66 0.91 -15.44
CA CYS A 265 1.98 1.50 -15.24
C CYS A 265 2.76 0.70 -14.19
N GLY A 266 4.07 0.85 -14.15
CA GLY A 266 4.90 0.22 -13.13
C GLY A 266 6.21 0.98 -12.96
N GLY A 267 6.85 0.80 -11.82
CA GLY A 267 8.12 1.43 -11.57
C GLY A 267 8.84 0.91 -10.33
N ASP A 268 10.16 1.07 -10.36
CA ASP A 268 11.08 0.87 -9.25
C ASP A 268 11.94 2.14 -9.08
N ALA A 269 12.94 2.08 -8.19
CA ALA A 269 13.82 3.20 -7.91
C ALA A 269 14.60 3.72 -9.13
N THR A 270 14.72 2.91 -10.19
CA THR A 270 15.52 3.18 -11.39
C THR A 270 14.68 3.42 -12.63
N LYS A 271 13.54 2.72 -12.78
CA LYS A 271 12.75 2.69 -14.01
C LYS A 271 11.28 2.94 -13.73
N ARG A 272 10.60 3.60 -14.66
CA ARG A 272 9.14 3.76 -14.71
C ARG A 272 8.67 3.48 -16.12
N GLY A 273 7.50 2.90 -16.27
CA GLY A 273 6.95 2.56 -17.57
C GLY A 273 5.44 2.49 -17.60
N VAL A 274 4.91 2.64 -18.82
CA VAL A 274 3.50 2.45 -19.17
C VAL A 274 3.41 1.31 -20.16
N PHE A 275 2.44 0.43 -19.96
CA PHE A 275 2.22 -0.79 -20.72
C PHE A 275 0.81 -0.81 -21.28
N CYS A 276 0.66 -1.28 -22.51
CA CYS A 276 -0.63 -1.55 -23.13
C CYS A 276 -0.70 -3.01 -23.55
N TYR A 277 -1.78 -3.68 -23.16
CA TYR A 277 -2.08 -5.06 -23.49
C TYR A 277 -3.36 -5.16 -24.32
N ASP A 278 -3.44 -6.16 -25.17
CA ASP A 278 -4.66 -6.54 -25.86
C ASP A 278 -5.61 -7.28 -24.90
N ALA A 279 -6.82 -6.76 -24.72
CA ALA A 279 -7.77 -7.30 -23.74
C ALA A 279 -8.31 -8.70 -24.12
N THR A 280 -8.18 -9.10 -25.39
CA THR A 280 -8.65 -10.40 -25.87
C THR A 280 -7.58 -11.47 -25.76
N THR A 281 -6.32 -11.13 -26.05
CA THR A 281 -5.23 -12.10 -26.13
C THR A 281 -4.21 -12.02 -25.00
N GLY A 282 -4.20 -10.92 -24.23
CA GLY A 282 -3.17 -10.64 -23.23
C GLY A 282 -1.82 -10.20 -23.82
N ALA A 283 -1.71 -10.10 -25.15
CA ALA A 283 -0.46 -9.72 -25.79
C ALA A 283 -0.11 -8.26 -25.48
N MET A 284 1.14 -7.98 -25.10
CA MET A 284 1.64 -6.62 -24.95
C MET A 284 1.71 -5.94 -26.33
N LEU A 285 0.93 -4.89 -26.50
CA LEU A 285 0.85 -4.11 -27.74
C LEU A 285 1.97 -3.07 -27.83
N TRP A 286 2.29 -2.42 -26.70
CA TRP A 286 3.40 -1.49 -26.59
C TRP A 286 3.81 -1.29 -25.13
N GLN A 287 5.05 -0.86 -24.94
CA GLN A 287 5.56 -0.35 -23.66
C GLN A 287 6.34 0.93 -23.91
N GLN A 288 6.27 1.87 -22.96
CA GLN A 288 7.01 3.12 -23.00
C GLN A 288 7.67 3.39 -21.65
N GLU A 289 8.93 3.80 -21.70
CA GLU A 289 9.65 4.29 -20.52
C GLU A 289 9.23 5.73 -20.22
N VAL A 290 9.03 6.01 -18.93
CA VAL A 290 8.79 7.38 -18.44
C VAL A 290 10.08 7.85 -17.79
N PRO A 291 10.83 8.77 -18.44
CA PRO A 291 12.09 9.22 -17.91
C PRO A 291 11.85 10.07 -16.66
N GLN A 292 12.72 9.89 -15.67
CA GLN A 292 12.68 10.65 -14.44
C GLN A 292 13.01 12.12 -14.70
N GLY A 293 12.23 13.02 -14.12
CA GLY A 293 12.53 14.45 -14.13
C GLY A 293 13.87 14.78 -13.47
N PRO A 294 14.54 15.88 -13.90
CA PRO A 294 15.84 16.30 -13.37
C PRO A 294 15.81 16.73 -11.89
N ALA A 295 14.63 16.79 -11.27
CA ALA A 295 14.41 17.28 -9.91
C ALA A 295 14.53 16.20 -8.81
N VAL A 296 14.79 14.94 -9.15
CA VAL A 296 14.85 13.86 -8.15
C VAL A 296 16.29 13.54 -7.78
N THR A 297 16.66 13.79 -6.53
CA THR A 297 17.91 13.28 -5.96
C THR A 297 17.67 11.89 -5.36
N ALA A 298 18.65 10.98 -5.47
CA ALA A 298 18.56 9.61 -4.92
C ALA A 298 18.22 9.57 -3.41
N LYS A 299 18.39 10.67 -2.69
CA LYS A 299 18.07 10.83 -1.27
C LYS A 299 16.57 11.03 -0.97
N GLN A 300 15.78 11.45 -1.97
CA GLN A 300 14.33 11.67 -1.85
C GLN A 300 13.52 10.40 -2.11
N ILE A 301 14.14 9.39 -2.71
CA ILE A 301 13.55 8.08 -2.91
C ILE A 301 13.86 7.24 -1.66
N LYS A 302 13.00 7.31 -0.64
CA LYS A 302 12.96 6.25 0.39
C LYS A 302 12.38 4.99 -0.25
N GLU A 303 12.71 3.82 0.29
CA GLU A 303 11.99 2.59 -0.07
C GLU A 303 10.52 2.76 0.32
N LEU A 304 9.68 2.97 -0.69
CA LEU A 304 8.23 3.11 -0.56
C LEU A 304 7.61 1.71 -0.50
N GLU A 305 7.85 0.95 0.57
CA GLU A 305 7.41 -0.45 0.64
C GLU A 305 5.88 -0.59 0.49
N GLN A 306 5.10 0.34 1.06
CA GLN A 306 3.63 0.26 1.06
C GLN A 306 2.97 0.78 -0.22
N THR A 307 3.59 1.69 -0.96
CA THR A 307 3.01 2.35 -2.16
C THR A 307 3.83 2.15 -3.44
N GLY A 308 5.07 1.68 -3.32
CA GLY A 308 5.99 1.50 -4.44
C GLY A 308 6.21 2.81 -5.20
N PHE A 309 6.66 2.71 -6.45
CA PHE A 309 6.89 3.88 -7.29
C PHE A 309 5.72 4.19 -8.23
N SER A 310 4.65 3.38 -8.17
CA SER A 310 3.57 3.38 -9.14
C SER A 310 2.22 2.98 -8.52
N ALA A 311 1.91 3.47 -7.31
CA ALA A 311 0.60 3.31 -6.70
C ALA A 311 -0.56 3.95 -7.50
N PRO A 312 -0.43 5.19 -8.02
CA PRO A 312 -1.54 5.86 -8.72
C PRO A 312 -2.04 5.06 -9.92
N SER A 313 -3.35 4.83 -9.98
CA SER A 313 -3.97 4.30 -11.19
C SER A 313 -4.01 5.38 -12.28
N MET A 314 -3.75 4.93 -13.50
CA MET A 314 -3.82 5.76 -14.70
C MET A 314 -5.25 6.21 -14.99
N ALA A 315 -5.39 7.16 -15.91
CA ALA A 315 -6.68 7.53 -16.47
C ALA A 315 -6.60 7.70 -17.99
N THR A 316 -7.73 7.56 -18.69
CA THR A 316 -7.84 7.87 -20.11
C THR A 316 -9.10 8.70 -20.38
N ASP A 317 -9.03 9.57 -21.37
CA ASP A 317 -10.19 10.27 -21.94
C ASP A 317 -10.65 9.64 -23.27
N GLY A 318 -10.11 8.46 -23.60
CA GLY A 318 -10.37 7.75 -24.83
C GLY A 318 -9.61 8.21 -26.06
N LEU A 319 -8.80 9.26 -25.94
CA LEU A 319 -7.84 9.69 -26.96
C LEU A 319 -6.40 9.51 -26.46
N ARG A 320 -6.20 9.69 -25.16
CA ARG A 320 -4.91 9.68 -24.48
C ARG A 320 -4.99 8.88 -23.19
N VAL A 321 -3.87 8.32 -22.78
CA VAL A 321 -3.66 7.70 -21.47
C VAL A 321 -2.66 8.51 -20.68
N TYR A 322 -2.99 8.74 -19.40
CA TYR A 322 -2.25 9.57 -18.47
C TYR A 322 -1.72 8.71 -17.32
N ALA A 323 -0.45 8.89 -16.98
CA ALA A 323 0.20 8.21 -15.88
C ALA A 323 0.94 9.22 -14.99
N ILE A 324 0.88 9.01 -13.69
CA ILE A 324 1.68 9.72 -12.70
C ILE A 324 2.33 8.70 -11.77
N PHE A 325 3.54 9.00 -11.32
CA PHE A 325 4.35 8.11 -10.47
C PHE A 325 4.60 8.77 -9.11
N ALA A 326 5.07 7.98 -8.14
CA ALA A 326 5.35 8.46 -6.79
C ALA A 326 6.29 9.68 -6.74
N THR A 327 7.13 9.82 -7.77
CA THR A 327 8.09 10.92 -7.96
C THR A 327 7.53 12.16 -8.66
N GLY A 328 6.23 12.21 -8.94
CA GLY A 328 5.56 13.34 -9.60
C GLY A 328 5.80 13.44 -11.10
N ASP A 329 6.31 12.38 -11.75
CA ASP A 329 6.49 12.35 -13.19
C ASP A 329 5.12 12.13 -13.87
N LEU A 330 4.44 13.19 -14.31
CA LEU A 330 3.16 13.11 -15.00
C LEU A 330 3.36 13.05 -16.52
N ALA A 331 2.81 12.04 -17.18
CA ALA A 331 2.99 11.83 -18.62
C ALA A 331 1.67 11.53 -19.33
N ALA A 332 1.58 11.91 -20.60
CA ALA A 332 0.50 11.54 -21.49
C ALA A 332 1.01 10.83 -22.74
N PHE A 333 0.27 9.82 -23.17
CA PHE A 333 0.50 9.06 -24.39
C PHE A 333 -0.79 9.00 -25.19
N ASP A 334 -0.71 8.91 -26.52
CA ASP A 334 -1.86 8.49 -27.30
C ASP A 334 -2.13 6.98 -27.10
N LEU A 335 -3.27 6.48 -27.59
CA LEU A 335 -3.60 5.05 -27.45
C LEU A 335 -2.65 4.09 -28.19
N ALA A 336 -1.82 4.62 -29.10
CA ALA A 336 -0.79 3.87 -29.82
C ALA A 336 0.56 3.86 -29.08
N GLY A 337 0.67 4.57 -27.94
CA GLY A 337 1.86 4.62 -27.12
C GLY A 337 2.85 5.72 -27.53
N ASN A 338 2.47 6.66 -28.39
CA ASN A 338 3.33 7.81 -28.66
C ASN A 338 3.18 8.83 -27.53
N ARG A 339 4.30 9.26 -26.95
CA ARG A 339 4.29 10.29 -25.89
C ARG A 339 3.80 11.62 -26.47
N VAL A 340 2.73 12.15 -25.89
CA VAL A 340 2.17 13.46 -26.23
C VAL A 340 2.93 14.55 -25.47
N TRP A 341 3.05 14.41 -24.15
CA TRP A 341 3.78 15.34 -23.29
C TRP A 341 4.28 14.65 -22.00
N LEU A 342 5.22 15.30 -21.32
CA LEU A 342 5.78 14.89 -20.03
C LEU A 342 5.99 16.12 -19.15
N LYS A 343 5.53 16.06 -17.90
CA LYS A 343 5.56 17.13 -16.91
C LYS A 343 6.09 16.58 -15.58
N PRO A 344 7.38 16.77 -15.27
CA PRO A 344 7.92 16.43 -13.97
C PRO A 344 7.49 17.50 -12.93
N LEU A 345 6.62 17.11 -11.99
CA LEU A 345 6.16 17.99 -10.91
C LEU A 345 7.13 18.01 -9.72
N GLY A 346 8.01 17.00 -9.63
CA GLY A 346 8.94 16.79 -8.52
C GLY A 346 8.41 15.80 -7.50
N VAL A 347 9.31 15.29 -6.65
CA VAL A 347 8.93 14.36 -5.57
C VAL A 347 8.12 15.14 -4.53
N PRO A 348 6.89 14.73 -4.23
CA PRO A 348 6.11 15.38 -3.19
C PRO A 348 6.76 15.22 -1.81
N ASP A 349 6.54 16.19 -0.93
CA ASP A 349 7.03 16.13 0.46
C ASP A 349 6.07 15.32 1.33
N ASP A 350 6.07 14.00 1.16
CA ASP A 350 5.23 13.10 1.93
C ASP A 350 5.90 11.71 2.13
N PRO A 351 5.51 10.91 3.13
CA PRO A 351 6.19 9.65 3.45
C PRO A 351 5.93 8.52 2.46
N TYR A 352 4.89 8.60 1.62
CA TYR A 352 4.43 7.54 0.72
C TYR A 352 4.66 7.85 -0.76
N GLY A 353 5.16 9.05 -1.08
CA GLY A 353 5.14 9.59 -2.42
C GLY A 353 3.72 9.80 -2.94
N HIS A 354 3.63 10.22 -4.20
CA HIS A 354 2.33 10.44 -4.82
C HIS A 354 1.57 9.11 -5.03
N ALA A 355 0.41 8.94 -4.40
CA ALA A 355 -0.45 7.75 -4.53
C ALA A 355 -1.88 8.04 -5.01
N ILE A 356 -2.22 9.31 -5.28
CA ILE A 356 -3.56 9.71 -5.69
C ILE A 356 -3.76 9.39 -7.17
N SER A 357 -4.81 8.63 -7.51
CA SER A 357 -5.07 8.23 -8.89
C SER A 357 -5.61 9.40 -9.73
N LEU A 358 -5.44 9.32 -11.04
CA LEU A 358 -5.91 10.33 -11.98
C LEU A 358 -7.40 10.15 -12.32
N ALA A 359 -8.06 11.25 -12.70
CA ALA A 359 -9.41 11.23 -13.25
C ALA A 359 -9.51 12.09 -14.52
N THR A 360 -10.47 11.79 -15.38
CA THR A 360 -10.68 12.50 -16.65
C THR A 360 -12.13 12.92 -16.79
N HIS A 361 -12.35 14.06 -17.45
CA HIS A 361 -13.67 14.52 -17.85
C HIS A 361 -13.56 15.36 -19.11
N GLU A 362 -14.27 14.99 -20.18
CA GLU A 362 -14.34 15.75 -21.44
C GLU A 362 -12.96 16.24 -21.98
N GLY A 363 -11.97 15.35 -22.01
CA GLY A 363 -10.62 15.68 -22.50
C GLY A 363 -9.79 16.54 -21.57
N ARG A 364 -10.24 16.71 -20.32
CA ARG A 364 -9.48 17.29 -19.19
C ARG A 364 -8.94 16.18 -18.31
N LEU A 365 -7.83 16.48 -17.66
CA LEU A 365 -7.18 15.63 -16.67
C LEU A 365 -7.25 16.33 -15.31
N LEU A 366 -7.85 15.68 -14.33
CA LEU A 366 -7.89 16.13 -12.95
C LEU A 366 -6.71 15.53 -12.19
N LEU A 367 -5.98 16.39 -11.48
CA LEU A 367 -4.90 16.03 -10.57
C LEU A 367 -5.13 16.69 -9.21
N GLN A 368 -5.34 15.87 -8.18
CA GLN A 368 -5.22 16.29 -6.79
C GLN A 368 -3.75 16.11 -6.39
N TRP A 369 -3.08 17.20 -6.05
CA TRP A 369 -1.68 17.22 -5.66
C TRP A 369 -1.58 17.73 -4.22
N ASP A 370 -1.87 16.83 -3.28
CA ASP A 370 -1.79 17.11 -1.85
C ASP A 370 -0.46 16.57 -1.31
N GLN A 371 0.28 17.39 -0.58
CA GLN A 371 1.61 17.07 -0.05
C GLN A 371 1.96 17.95 1.14
N GLY A 372 3.03 17.62 1.86
CA GLY A 372 3.51 18.38 3.00
C GLY A 372 2.61 18.24 4.22
N SER A 373 2.77 19.19 5.13
CA SER A 373 1.95 19.34 6.35
C SER A 373 0.93 20.46 6.18
N GLU A 374 -0.09 20.46 7.01
CA GLU A 374 -1.04 21.57 7.09
C GLU A 374 -0.31 22.89 7.37
N GLY A 375 -0.66 23.94 6.62
CA GLY A 375 -0.01 25.25 6.70
C GLY A 375 1.24 25.43 5.84
N ASP A 376 1.73 24.40 5.14
CA ASP A 376 2.83 24.54 4.17
C ASP A 376 2.38 25.23 2.86
N GLU A 377 1.07 25.28 2.60
CA GLU A 377 0.46 25.91 1.41
C GLU A 377 0.99 25.37 0.06
N VAL A 378 1.39 24.09 0.01
CA VAL A 378 1.97 23.43 -1.17
C VAL A 378 1.01 22.47 -1.90
N SER A 379 -0.19 22.28 -1.35
CA SER A 379 -1.24 21.41 -1.91
C SER A 379 -2.12 22.17 -2.89
N LYS A 380 -2.61 21.47 -3.92
CA LYS A 380 -3.42 22.08 -4.98
C LYS A 380 -4.27 21.08 -5.76
N LEU A 381 -5.40 21.56 -6.27
CA LEU A 381 -6.21 20.86 -7.26
C LEU A 381 -5.95 21.48 -8.65
N LEU A 382 -5.63 20.65 -9.64
CA LEU A 382 -5.42 21.12 -11.00
C LEU A 382 -6.38 20.43 -11.96
N LEU A 383 -6.99 21.22 -12.84
CA LEU A 383 -7.60 20.72 -14.05
C LEU A 383 -6.71 21.08 -15.23
N LEU A 384 -6.15 20.07 -15.88
CA LEU A 384 -5.23 20.24 -17.00
C LEU A 384 -5.96 19.99 -18.32
N ASP A 385 -5.59 20.72 -19.36
CA ASP A 385 -5.97 20.37 -20.72
C ASP A 385 -5.22 19.10 -21.13
N GLY A 386 -5.96 18.05 -21.49
CA GLY A 386 -5.35 16.75 -21.77
C GLY A 386 -4.38 16.75 -22.96
N ALA A 387 -4.47 17.72 -23.89
CA ALA A 387 -3.67 17.73 -25.11
C ALA A 387 -2.29 18.30 -24.89
N THR A 388 -2.21 19.24 -23.95
CA THR A 388 -1.05 20.06 -23.70
C THR A 388 -0.45 19.81 -22.31
N GLY A 389 -1.26 19.31 -21.38
CA GLY A 389 -0.95 19.22 -19.95
C GLY A 389 -0.88 20.59 -19.28
N GLU A 390 -1.25 21.67 -19.95
CA GLU A 390 -1.30 23.02 -19.36
C GLU A 390 -2.51 23.16 -18.43
N PRO A 391 -2.40 23.89 -17.31
CA PRO A 391 -3.53 24.12 -16.43
C PRO A 391 -4.60 24.96 -17.13
N VAL A 392 -5.84 24.46 -17.09
CA VAL A 392 -7.04 25.25 -17.36
C VAL A 392 -7.33 26.14 -16.17
N TRP A 393 -7.26 25.56 -14.97
CA TRP A 393 -7.29 26.27 -13.69
C TRP A 393 -6.50 25.49 -12.64
N GLU A 394 -6.13 26.19 -11.57
CA GLU A 394 -5.47 25.65 -10.38
C GLU A 394 -6.11 26.28 -9.15
N THR A 395 -6.52 25.45 -8.18
CA THR A 395 -7.07 25.89 -6.91
C THR A 395 -6.09 25.49 -5.80
N PRO A 396 -5.46 26.46 -5.11
CA PRO A 396 -4.65 26.19 -3.92
C PRO A 396 -5.48 25.52 -2.83
N ARG A 397 -4.87 24.60 -2.10
CA ARG A 397 -5.50 23.87 -1.01
C ARG A 397 -4.64 24.00 0.24
N ASN A 398 -5.26 24.37 1.36
CA ASN A 398 -4.56 24.41 2.64
C ASN A 398 -4.67 23.07 3.37
N PHE A 399 -4.11 22.02 2.77
CA PHE A 399 -4.12 20.67 3.32
C PHE A 399 -2.70 20.11 3.37
N GLY A 400 -2.44 19.28 4.37
CA GLY A 400 -1.31 18.36 4.31
C GLY A 400 -1.56 17.23 3.31
N SER A 401 -0.67 16.25 3.35
CA SER A 401 -0.70 15.08 2.46
C SER A 401 -2.00 14.27 2.62
N SER A 402 -2.53 13.79 1.50
CA SER A 402 -3.64 12.85 1.43
C SER A 402 -3.42 11.89 0.25
N TRP A 403 -4.11 10.75 0.26
CA TRP A 403 -3.98 9.72 -0.79
C TRP A 403 -5.32 9.24 -1.36
N ALA A 404 -6.41 9.93 -1.01
CA ALA A 404 -7.76 9.68 -1.52
C ALA A 404 -7.90 10.20 -2.97
N THR A 405 -8.41 9.34 -3.86
CA THR A 405 -8.65 9.70 -5.27
C THR A 405 -9.94 10.51 -5.40
N PRO A 406 -9.93 11.69 -6.06
CA PRO A 406 -11.13 12.49 -6.20
C PRO A 406 -12.14 11.85 -7.16
N VAL A 407 -13.43 12.16 -7.01
CA VAL A 407 -14.48 11.76 -7.96
C VAL A 407 -15.15 12.98 -8.59
N ILE A 408 -15.60 12.81 -9.84
CA ILE A 408 -16.36 13.83 -10.57
C ILE A 408 -17.79 13.33 -10.63
N ILE A 409 -18.73 14.15 -10.15
CA ILE A 409 -20.14 13.78 -9.98
C ILE A 409 -21.01 14.82 -10.66
N ASP A 410 -22.13 14.38 -11.22
CA ASP A 410 -23.19 15.29 -11.68
C ASP A 410 -24.33 15.28 -10.66
N ALA A 411 -24.44 16.36 -9.89
CA ALA A 411 -25.40 16.46 -8.81
C ALA A 411 -25.87 17.90 -8.61
N ALA A 412 -27.15 18.05 -8.23
CA ALA A 412 -27.78 19.36 -8.02
C ALA A 412 -27.63 20.32 -9.24
N GLY A 413 -27.64 19.77 -10.46
CA GLY A 413 -27.49 20.53 -11.70
C GLY A 413 -26.09 21.09 -11.96
N LYS A 414 -25.07 20.59 -11.25
CA LYS A 414 -23.66 20.98 -11.39
C LYS A 414 -22.78 19.75 -11.53
N THR A 415 -21.71 19.88 -12.30
CA THR A 415 -20.60 18.91 -12.29
C THR A 415 -19.61 19.33 -11.21
N GLN A 416 -19.48 18.48 -10.20
CA GLN A 416 -18.71 18.73 -8.99
C GLN A 416 -17.51 17.79 -8.92
N ILE A 417 -16.37 18.28 -8.42
CA ILE A 417 -15.23 17.46 -8.02
C ILE A 417 -15.30 17.29 -6.51
N ILE A 418 -15.41 16.06 -6.04
CA ILE A 418 -15.35 15.73 -4.63
C ILE A 418 -13.94 15.25 -4.28
N THR A 419 -13.34 15.89 -3.29
CA THR A 419 -12.03 15.55 -2.76
C THR A 419 -12.14 15.26 -1.27
N VAL A 420 -11.20 14.46 -0.77
CA VAL A 420 -10.98 14.25 0.65
C VAL A 420 -9.55 14.66 0.96
N GLY A 421 -9.33 15.50 1.98
CA GLY A 421 -8.01 15.99 2.36
C GLY A 421 -8.06 16.96 3.53
N GLY A 422 -7.06 16.93 4.41
CA GLY A 422 -6.97 17.83 5.58
C GLY A 422 -8.20 17.76 6.49
N MET A 423 -8.68 16.55 6.78
CA MET A 423 -9.89 16.28 7.58
C MET A 423 -11.22 16.70 6.94
N ASP A 424 -11.17 17.31 5.76
CA ASP A 424 -12.33 17.81 5.04
C ASP A 424 -12.75 16.90 3.88
N VAL A 425 -14.06 16.86 3.66
CA VAL A 425 -14.67 16.54 2.36
C VAL A 425 -15.01 17.86 1.68
N VAL A 426 -14.46 18.10 0.49
CA VAL A 426 -14.65 19.36 -0.24
C VAL A 426 -15.16 19.11 -1.64
N SER A 427 -16.19 19.87 -2.00
CA SER A 427 -16.71 19.94 -3.36
C SER A 427 -16.22 21.19 -4.08
N TYR A 428 -15.78 21.03 -5.32
CA TYR A 428 -15.39 22.11 -6.22
C TYR A 428 -16.23 22.08 -7.50
N ASN A 429 -16.49 23.25 -8.08
CA ASN A 429 -17.06 23.34 -9.41
C ASN A 429 -16.01 22.94 -10.45
N LEU A 430 -16.32 21.97 -11.32
CA LEU A 430 -15.39 21.51 -12.35
C LEU A 430 -14.99 22.63 -13.34
N THR A 431 -15.87 23.60 -13.58
CA THR A 431 -15.69 24.61 -14.63
C THR A 431 -14.53 25.57 -14.34
N ASP A 432 -14.39 25.99 -13.09
CA ASP A 432 -13.50 27.07 -12.67
C ASP A 432 -12.74 26.78 -11.37
N GLY A 433 -12.97 25.62 -10.75
CA GLY A 433 -12.27 25.18 -9.56
C GLY A 433 -12.70 25.87 -8.26
N HIS A 434 -13.79 26.66 -8.24
CA HIS A 434 -14.24 27.28 -7.01
C HIS A 434 -14.86 26.25 -6.06
N GLU A 435 -14.58 26.40 -4.77
CA GLU A 435 -15.19 25.59 -3.71
C GLU A 435 -16.70 25.86 -3.65
N LEU A 436 -17.49 24.79 -3.68
CA LEU A 436 -18.95 24.81 -3.57
C LEU A 436 -19.41 24.63 -2.13
N TRP A 437 -18.86 23.62 -1.46
CA TRP A 437 -19.12 23.31 -0.06
C TRP A 437 -17.97 22.52 0.54
N ARG A 438 -17.87 22.54 1.87
CA ARG A 438 -16.85 21.84 2.66
C ARG A 438 -17.46 21.32 3.95
N LEU A 439 -17.04 20.14 4.38
CA LEU A 439 -17.41 19.56 5.65
C LEU A 439 -16.20 18.88 6.30
N GLU A 440 -15.86 19.29 7.52
CA GLU A 440 -14.87 18.61 8.37
C GLU A 440 -15.56 17.41 9.05
N CYS A 441 -15.41 16.21 8.49
CA CYS A 441 -16.04 15.01 9.05
C CYS A 441 -15.17 13.74 8.98
N VAL A 442 -13.95 13.83 8.47
CA VAL A 442 -13.02 12.70 8.32
C VAL A 442 -11.71 12.99 9.04
N GLY A 443 -10.95 11.96 9.39
CA GLY A 443 -9.68 12.11 10.11
C GLY A 443 -8.61 11.08 9.72
N GLY A 444 -7.43 11.18 10.34
CA GLY A 444 -6.37 10.20 10.15
C GLY A 444 -5.63 10.30 8.80
N GLU A 445 -5.05 9.18 8.37
CA GLU A 445 -4.35 9.06 7.08
C GLU A 445 -5.36 8.76 5.97
N LEU A 446 -5.80 9.82 5.28
CA LEU A 446 -6.91 9.77 4.32
C LEU A 446 -6.52 9.02 3.04
N THR A 447 -6.90 7.75 2.96
CA THR A 447 -6.66 6.88 1.79
C THR A 447 -7.94 6.41 1.08
N PRO A 448 -9.08 6.12 1.76
CA PRO A 448 -10.30 5.76 1.06
C PRO A 448 -10.80 6.91 0.20
N SER A 449 -11.20 6.61 -1.03
CA SER A 449 -11.72 7.63 -1.96
C SER A 449 -13.20 7.90 -1.67
N PRO A 450 -13.70 9.14 -1.82
CA PRO A 450 -15.13 9.39 -1.78
C PRO A 450 -15.83 8.72 -2.97
N ILE A 451 -17.07 8.28 -2.79
CA ILE A 451 -17.94 7.79 -3.88
C ILE A 451 -19.24 8.57 -3.94
N PHE A 452 -19.95 8.45 -5.05
CA PHE A 452 -21.29 9.00 -5.23
C PHE A 452 -22.28 7.91 -5.58
N ALA A 453 -23.27 7.71 -4.71
CA ALA A 453 -24.29 6.69 -4.86
C ALA A 453 -25.56 7.09 -4.10
N GLY A 454 -26.73 6.75 -4.65
CA GLY A 454 -28.03 7.05 -4.02
C GLY A 454 -28.23 8.55 -3.73
N ASP A 455 -27.74 9.42 -4.61
CA ASP A 455 -27.73 10.88 -4.44
C ASP A 455 -26.97 11.38 -3.20
N LEU A 456 -26.05 10.57 -2.66
CA LEU A 456 -25.19 10.90 -1.53
C LEU A 456 -23.73 10.81 -1.94
N VAL A 457 -22.94 11.78 -1.46
CA VAL A 457 -21.49 11.66 -1.39
C VAL A 457 -21.18 10.85 -0.13
N LEU A 458 -20.46 9.74 -0.30
CA LEU A 458 -20.03 8.89 0.80
C LEU A 458 -18.52 9.05 0.95
N ALA A 459 -18.08 9.47 2.12
CA ALA A 459 -16.66 9.64 2.44
C ALA A 459 -16.32 8.84 3.70
N THR A 460 -15.18 8.17 3.68
CA THR A 460 -14.75 7.33 4.80
C THR A 460 -13.62 8.01 5.57
N SER A 461 -13.81 8.16 6.88
CA SER A 461 -12.79 8.41 7.87
C SER A 461 -12.13 7.06 8.22
N PRO A 462 -10.85 6.83 7.86
CA PRO A 462 -10.13 5.59 8.13
C PRO A 462 -10.35 5.04 9.55
N SER A 463 -10.85 3.81 9.64
CA SER A 463 -11.09 3.10 10.92
C SER A 463 -12.02 3.79 11.92
N ASP A 464 -12.85 4.73 11.46
CA ASP A 464 -13.66 5.57 12.33
C ASP A 464 -15.12 5.56 11.88
N ARG A 465 -15.45 6.24 10.77
CA ARG A 465 -16.83 6.34 10.28
C ARG A 465 -16.93 6.53 8.77
N VAL A 466 -18.06 6.16 8.19
CA VAL A 466 -18.53 6.59 6.88
C VAL A 466 -19.52 7.74 7.08
N CYS A 467 -19.30 8.83 6.36
CA CYS A 467 -20.16 10.02 6.36
C CYS A 467 -20.95 10.08 5.05
N ALA A 468 -22.27 10.25 5.14
CA ALA A 468 -23.14 10.47 3.98
C ALA A 468 -23.59 11.92 3.88
N ILE A 469 -23.21 12.57 2.78
CA ILE A 469 -23.33 14.01 2.58
C ILE A 469 -24.20 14.27 1.35
N PRO A 470 -25.34 14.97 1.47
CA PRO A 470 -26.09 15.42 0.30
C PRO A 470 -25.27 16.41 -0.54
N PRO A 471 -25.19 16.25 -1.87
CA PRO A 471 -24.32 17.06 -2.74
C PRO A 471 -24.92 18.43 -3.12
N ASP A 472 -26.16 18.72 -2.71
CA ASP A 472 -26.92 19.94 -3.01
C ASP A 472 -26.62 21.11 -2.05
N ARG A 473 -25.56 20.97 -1.27
CA ARG A 473 -25.14 21.91 -0.23
C ARG A 473 -24.35 23.10 -0.76
N SER A 474 -24.09 24.08 0.10
CA SER A 474 -23.30 25.26 -0.23
C SER A 474 -22.61 25.86 0.99
N GLY A 475 -21.37 26.28 0.85
CA GLY A 475 -20.58 26.91 1.91
C GLY A 475 -20.02 25.92 2.92
N GLU A 476 -19.67 26.43 4.10
CA GLU A 476 -19.17 25.62 5.21
C GLU A 476 -20.32 24.88 5.88
N LEU A 477 -20.18 23.56 5.98
CA LEU A 477 -21.16 22.64 6.54
C LEU A 477 -20.72 22.18 7.93
N SER A 478 -21.66 21.59 8.66
CA SER A 478 -21.45 21.00 9.97
C SER A 478 -21.91 19.55 9.99
N GLU A 479 -21.61 18.81 11.06
CA GLU A 479 -22.08 17.42 11.22
C GLU A 479 -23.62 17.30 11.15
N ASP A 480 -24.36 18.35 11.51
CA ASP A 480 -25.83 18.39 11.39
C ASP A 480 -26.32 18.36 9.93
N ASP A 481 -25.43 18.61 8.96
CA ASP A 481 -25.75 18.57 7.52
C ASP A 481 -25.64 17.17 6.91
N LEU A 482 -25.09 16.21 7.65
CA LEU A 482 -25.01 14.80 7.26
C LEU A 482 -26.41 14.21 7.10
N ALA A 483 -26.58 13.39 6.06
CA ALA A 483 -27.79 12.56 5.92
C ALA A 483 -27.80 11.45 6.99
N TRP A 484 -26.63 10.86 7.23
CA TRP A 484 -26.35 9.86 8.26
C TRP A 484 -24.83 9.63 8.32
N ASP A 485 -24.37 9.00 9.39
CA ASP A 485 -23.04 8.41 9.53
C ASP A 485 -23.13 6.99 10.09
N ALA A 486 -22.08 6.19 9.91
CA ALA A 486 -21.99 4.81 10.38
C ALA A 486 -20.53 4.44 10.72
N ASP A 487 -20.31 3.69 11.80
CA ASP A 487 -18.99 3.49 12.42
C ASP A 487 -18.58 2.01 12.62
N GLU A 488 -19.30 1.08 12.01
CA GLU A 488 -19.09 -0.36 12.21
C GLU A 488 -18.00 -0.94 11.27
N GLU A 489 -16.86 -1.36 11.82
CA GLU A 489 -15.75 -2.03 11.09
C GLU A 489 -15.38 -1.29 9.78
N VAL A 490 -15.17 0.02 9.91
CA VAL A 490 -14.88 0.94 8.81
C VAL A 490 -13.45 0.74 8.29
N PRO A 491 -13.23 0.79 6.97
CA PRO A 491 -11.93 0.50 6.38
C PRO A 491 -10.93 1.62 6.60
N ASP A 492 -9.66 1.24 6.68
CA ASP A 492 -8.49 2.09 6.75
C ASP A 492 -7.91 2.42 5.37
N ILE A 493 -8.07 1.53 4.38
CA ILE A 493 -7.51 1.69 3.01
C ILE A 493 -8.55 1.62 1.89
N THR A 494 -9.42 0.62 1.92
CA THR A 494 -10.30 0.37 0.79
C THR A 494 -11.38 1.45 0.65
N THR A 495 -11.80 1.69 -0.58
CA THR A 495 -12.88 2.63 -0.89
C THR A 495 -14.23 1.93 -0.69
N PRO A 496 -15.23 2.57 -0.05
CA PRO A 496 -16.60 2.05 -0.03
C PRO A 496 -17.14 1.84 -1.44
N ILE A 497 -18.02 0.84 -1.63
CA ILE A 497 -18.72 0.61 -2.90
C ILE A 497 -20.21 0.48 -2.65
N ALA A 498 -21.04 0.93 -3.58
CA ALA A 498 -22.48 0.97 -3.36
C ALA A 498 -23.29 0.58 -4.59
N THR A 499 -24.38 -0.12 -4.36
CA THR A 499 -25.49 -0.30 -5.30
C THR A 499 -26.52 0.82 -5.09
N GLU A 500 -27.71 0.71 -5.69
CA GLU A 500 -28.82 1.63 -5.38
C GLU A 500 -29.42 1.40 -3.98
N GLU A 501 -29.19 0.24 -3.36
CA GLU A 501 -29.82 -0.14 -2.09
C GLU A 501 -28.81 -0.35 -0.94
N PHE A 502 -27.60 -0.81 -1.28
CA PHE A 502 -26.61 -1.27 -0.30
C PHE A 502 -25.30 -0.51 -0.44
N LEU A 503 -24.70 -0.16 0.68
CA LEU A 503 -23.31 0.26 0.79
C LEU A 503 -22.50 -0.90 1.37
N PHE A 504 -21.32 -1.15 0.79
CA PHE A 504 -20.36 -2.13 1.27
C PHE A 504 -19.04 -1.46 1.63
N THR A 505 -18.45 -1.88 2.74
CA THR A 505 -17.11 -1.49 3.17
C THR A 505 -16.29 -2.74 3.46
N LEU A 506 -14.98 -2.70 3.17
CA LEU A 506 -14.09 -3.85 3.39
C LEU A 506 -12.83 -3.41 4.13
N ALA A 507 -12.78 -3.63 5.45
CA ALA A 507 -11.59 -3.30 6.22
C ALA A 507 -10.37 -4.14 5.78
N THR A 508 -9.16 -3.61 5.88
CA THR A 508 -7.96 -4.32 5.39
C THR A 508 -7.70 -5.64 6.10
N TYR A 509 -8.21 -5.82 7.32
CA TYR A 509 -8.12 -7.07 8.08
C TYR A 509 -9.26 -8.06 7.76
N GLY A 510 -10.09 -7.82 6.74
CA GLY A 510 -10.99 -8.82 6.17
C GLY A 510 -12.48 -8.67 6.50
N TYR A 511 -12.87 -7.65 7.27
CA TYR A 511 -14.28 -7.44 7.62
C TYR A 511 -15.02 -6.73 6.50
N LEU A 512 -15.94 -7.46 5.86
CA LEU A 512 -16.89 -6.95 4.88
C LEU A 512 -18.20 -6.59 5.59
N VAL A 513 -18.60 -5.33 5.54
CA VAL A 513 -19.87 -4.85 6.13
C VAL A 513 -20.82 -4.40 5.05
N CYS A 514 -22.09 -4.74 5.21
CA CYS A 514 -23.19 -4.27 4.38
C CYS A 514 -24.12 -3.35 5.18
N TYR A 515 -24.41 -2.18 4.62
CA TYR A 515 -25.27 -1.15 5.17
C TYR A 515 -26.46 -0.90 4.24
N ASP A 516 -27.60 -0.48 4.80
CA ASP A 516 -28.69 0.11 4.04
C ASP A 516 -28.28 1.52 3.61
N LEU A 517 -28.07 1.72 2.31
CA LEU A 517 -27.52 2.98 1.76
C LEU A 517 -28.39 4.20 2.12
N LYS A 518 -29.69 4.00 2.31
CA LYS A 518 -30.62 5.11 2.55
C LYS A 518 -30.43 5.73 3.93
N ASN A 519 -30.04 4.94 4.92
CA ASN A 519 -30.05 5.36 6.32
C ASN A 519 -28.79 5.01 7.12
N GLY A 520 -27.81 4.32 6.52
CA GLY A 520 -26.55 3.96 7.19
C GLY A 520 -26.67 2.81 8.18
N GLY A 521 -27.84 2.19 8.34
CA GLY A 521 -28.04 1.08 9.25
C GLY A 521 -27.32 -0.19 8.78
N LYS A 522 -26.48 -0.78 9.64
CA LYS A 522 -25.83 -2.07 9.38
C LYS A 522 -26.88 -3.16 9.15
N LEU A 523 -26.73 -3.90 8.07
CA LEU A 523 -27.55 -5.07 7.73
C LEU A 523 -26.87 -6.37 8.17
N TRP A 524 -25.58 -6.52 7.85
CA TRP A 524 -24.76 -7.67 8.23
C TRP A 524 -23.27 -7.34 8.08
N ASP A 525 -22.43 -8.16 8.71
CA ASP A 525 -20.98 -8.20 8.54
C ASP A 525 -20.51 -9.64 8.29
N HIS A 526 -19.33 -9.79 7.70
CA HIS A 526 -18.71 -11.08 7.40
C HIS A 526 -17.18 -10.95 7.41
N ASP A 527 -16.52 -11.80 8.19
CA ASP A 527 -15.05 -11.90 8.24
C ASP A 527 -14.56 -12.86 7.16
N LEU A 528 -13.80 -12.36 6.20
CA LEU A 528 -13.21 -13.15 5.11
C LEU A 528 -11.90 -13.85 5.54
N GLU A 529 -11.44 -13.64 6.77
CA GLU A 529 -10.28 -14.26 7.42
C GLU A 529 -8.93 -14.05 6.68
N VAL A 530 -8.83 -13.01 5.84
CA VAL A 530 -7.59 -12.62 5.13
C VAL A 530 -7.50 -11.11 4.95
N GLU A 531 -6.32 -10.63 4.56
CA GLU A 531 -6.05 -9.20 4.36
C GLU A 531 -6.36 -8.70 2.94
N PHE A 532 -6.76 -7.43 2.84
CA PHE A 532 -7.13 -6.77 1.58
C PHE A 532 -6.51 -5.38 1.47
N ASN A 533 -5.96 -5.06 0.30
CA ASN A 533 -5.64 -3.68 -0.11
C ASN A 533 -6.51 -3.23 -1.30
N ALA A 534 -6.95 -4.19 -2.12
CA ALA A 534 -7.78 -3.92 -3.27
C ALA A 534 -9.20 -3.55 -2.83
N THR A 535 -9.74 -2.48 -3.41
CA THR A 535 -11.16 -2.15 -3.25
C THR A 535 -12.00 -3.22 -3.97
N PRO A 536 -13.04 -3.77 -3.32
CA PRO A 536 -13.92 -4.74 -3.97
C PRO A 536 -14.69 -4.09 -5.12
N ALA A 537 -15.30 -4.90 -5.97
CA ALA A 537 -16.12 -4.41 -7.08
C ALA A 537 -17.45 -5.15 -7.18
N ILE A 538 -18.49 -4.45 -7.65
CA ILE A 538 -19.82 -5.03 -7.88
C ILE A 538 -20.05 -5.16 -9.39
N VAL A 539 -20.42 -6.36 -9.81
CA VAL A 539 -20.76 -6.69 -11.19
C VAL A 539 -22.11 -7.40 -11.21
N GLY A 540 -23.13 -6.72 -11.73
CA GLY A 540 -24.51 -7.22 -11.61
C GLY A 540 -24.90 -7.40 -10.14
N ASN A 541 -25.18 -8.64 -9.73
CA ASN A 541 -25.55 -8.96 -8.34
C ASN A 541 -24.40 -9.60 -7.53
N ARG A 542 -23.15 -9.45 -7.97
CA ARG A 542 -22.02 -10.11 -7.31
C ARG A 542 -20.96 -9.12 -6.86
N LEU A 543 -20.41 -9.37 -5.69
CA LEU A 543 -19.24 -8.69 -5.16
C LEU A 543 -18.00 -9.55 -5.42
N TYR A 544 -16.93 -8.90 -5.88
CA TYR A 544 -15.62 -9.49 -6.13
C TYR A 544 -14.58 -8.77 -5.28
N ALA A 545 -13.91 -9.49 -4.37
CA ALA A 545 -12.81 -8.97 -3.55
C ALA A 545 -11.53 -9.76 -3.79
N PHE A 546 -10.37 -9.11 -3.70
CA PHE A 546 -9.07 -9.73 -3.98
C PHE A 546 -8.08 -9.44 -2.84
N SER A 547 -7.52 -10.50 -2.27
CA SER A 547 -6.68 -10.43 -1.07
C SER A 547 -5.20 -10.28 -1.38
N THR A 548 -4.46 -9.76 -0.41
CA THR A 548 -2.98 -9.69 -0.44
C THR A 548 -2.33 -11.08 -0.36
N GLU A 549 -3.08 -12.11 -0.01
CA GLU A 549 -2.62 -13.50 -0.04
C GLU A 549 -2.78 -14.17 -1.42
N GLY A 550 -3.41 -13.49 -2.38
CA GLY A 550 -3.62 -14.02 -3.72
C GLY A 550 -4.86 -14.88 -3.86
N ALA A 551 -5.90 -14.62 -3.07
CA ALA A 551 -7.21 -15.23 -3.21
C ALA A 551 -8.25 -14.20 -3.66
N ALA A 552 -9.22 -14.63 -4.46
CA ALA A 552 -10.43 -13.89 -4.75
C ALA A 552 -11.62 -14.45 -3.96
N PHE A 553 -12.53 -13.57 -3.59
CA PHE A 553 -13.78 -13.89 -2.93
C PHE A 553 -14.92 -13.37 -3.79
N VAL A 554 -15.83 -14.28 -4.15
CA VAL A 554 -17.01 -13.95 -4.97
C VAL A 554 -18.26 -14.33 -4.20
N GLY A 555 -19.14 -13.35 -3.96
CA GLY A 555 -20.39 -13.55 -3.24
C GLY A 555 -21.54 -12.78 -3.89
N GLU A 556 -22.77 -13.23 -3.65
CA GLU A 556 -23.96 -12.50 -4.10
C GLU A 556 -24.22 -11.30 -3.17
N VAL A 557 -24.65 -10.18 -3.76
CA VAL A 557 -25.07 -8.96 -3.07
C VAL A 557 -26.50 -9.13 -2.58
N GLY A 558 -26.78 -8.72 -1.33
CA GLY A 558 -28.13 -8.77 -0.79
C GLY A 558 -28.25 -8.29 0.66
N ARG A 559 -29.50 -8.31 1.15
CA ARG A 559 -29.87 -7.91 2.53
C ARG A 559 -29.36 -8.86 3.61
N GLU A 560 -28.95 -10.06 3.24
CA GLU A 560 -28.36 -11.06 4.13
C GLU A 560 -27.00 -11.47 3.56
N ALA A 561 -26.06 -11.83 4.43
CA ALA A 561 -24.75 -12.31 4.01
C ALA A 561 -24.91 -13.60 3.19
N GLY A 562 -24.44 -13.58 1.94
CA GLY A 562 -24.36 -14.76 1.09
C GLY A 562 -23.14 -15.62 1.41
N GLU A 563 -23.05 -16.78 0.76
CA GLU A 563 -21.81 -17.56 0.76
C GLU A 563 -20.78 -16.92 -0.18
N PHE A 564 -19.54 -16.80 0.29
CA PHE A 564 -18.40 -16.34 -0.51
C PHE A 564 -17.61 -17.54 -1.02
N THR A 565 -17.42 -17.62 -2.34
CA THR A 565 -16.53 -18.60 -2.95
C THR A 565 -15.12 -18.05 -2.96
N ARG A 566 -14.18 -18.77 -2.33
CA ARG A 566 -12.74 -18.47 -2.36
C ARG A 566 -12.08 -19.15 -3.56
N ILE A 567 -11.28 -18.40 -4.31
CA ILE A 567 -10.58 -18.85 -5.52
C ILE A 567 -9.13 -18.42 -5.46
N GLU A 568 -8.19 -19.36 -5.58
CA GLU A 568 -6.76 -19.06 -5.53
C GLU A 568 -6.24 -18.54 -6.89
N LEU A 569 -5.49 -17.43 -6.87
CA LEU A 569 -4.77 -16.89 -8.02
C LEU A 569 -3.27 -17.21 -8.00
N GLY A 570 -2.71 -17.49 -6.81
CA GLY A 570 -1.33 -17.95 -6.64
C GLY A 570 -0.27 -16.85 -6.52
N GLU A 571 -0.67 -15.57 -6.52
CA GLU A 571 0.20 -14.44 -6.18
C GLU A 571 -0.58 -13.30 -5.50
N PRO A 572 0.06 -12.48 -4.65
CA PRO A 572 -0.58 -11.33 -3.99
C PRO A 572 -1.30 -10.39 -4.95
N ILE A 573 -2.51 -9.95 -4.58
CA ILE A 573 -3.28 -8.95 -5.31
C ILE A 573 -3.46 -7.70 -4.43
N HIS A 574 -2.90 -6.59 -4.88
CA HIS A 574 -3.07 -5.28 -4.23
C HIS A 574 -3.96 -4.33 -5.04
N ALA A 575 -4.17 -4.65 -6.32
CA ALA A 575 -4.88 -3.80 -7.27
C ALA A 575 -6.34 -4.20 -7.38
N SER A 576 -7.22 -3.20 -7.51
CA SER A 576 -8.65 -3.43 -7.74
C SER A 576 -8.88 -3.94 -9.17
N PRO A 577 -9.88 -4.80 -9.41
CA PRO A 577 -10.14 -5.35 -10.74
C PRO A 577 -10.66 -4.27 -11.70
N ALA A 578 -10.46 -4.52 -13.00
CA ALA A 578 -11.12 -3.76 -14.06
C ALA A 578 -12.00 -4.67 -14.92
N PHE A 579 -13.07 -4.12 -15.48
CA PHE A 579 -14.07 -4.90 -16.18
C PHE A 579 -14.27 -4.44 -17.62
N ALA A 580 -14.67 -5.40 -18.44
CA ALA A 580 -15.23 -5.20 -19.77
C ALA A 580 -16.38 -6.20 -19.95
N PRO A 581 -17.20 -6.11 -21.01
CA PRO A 581 -18.28 -7.07 -21.23
C PRO A 581 -17.80 -8.53 -21.16
N GLY A 582 -18.34 -9.29 -20.20
CA GLY A 582 -18.02 -10.71 -19.96
C GLY A 582 -16.60 -11.00 -19.48
N ARG A 583 -15.80 -9.98 -19.12
CA ARG A 583 -14.38 -10.12 -18.79
C ARG A 583 -13.98 -9.29 -17.58
N MET A 584 -13.03 -9.81 -16.83
CA MET A 584 -12.39 -9.17 -15.69
C MET A 584 -10.88 -9.24 -15.86
N PHE A 585 -10.20 -8.16 -15.52
CA PHE A 585 -8.75 -8.04 -15.58
C PHE A 585 -8.21 -7.75 -14.19
N VAL A 586 -7.31 -8.60 -13.72
CA VAL A 586 -6.76 -8.54 -12.36
C VAL A 586 -5.24 -8.45 -12.45
N ARG A 587 -4.66 -7.45 -11.80
CA ARG A 587 -3.21 -7.28 -11.71
C ARG A 587 -2.70 -7.91 -10.41
N GLY A 588 -1.89 -8.96 -10.51
CA GLY A 588 -1.02 -9.43 -9.43
C GLY A 588 0.36 -8.78 -9.46
N GLU A 589 1.28 -9.27 -8.65
CA GLU A 589 2.65 -8.74 -8.58
C GLU A 589 3.41 -8.90 -9.91
N GLN A 590 3.25 -10.04 -10.57
CA GLN A 590 3.99 -10.40 -11.78
C GLN A 590 3.06 -10.69 -12.97
N THR A 591 1.79 -11.00 -12.73
CA THR A 591 0.86 -11.41 -13.78
C THR A 591 -0.33 -10.47 -13.91
N LEU A 592 -0.71 -10.18 -15.15
CA LEU A 592 -2.02 -9.67 -15.51
C LEU A 592 -2.90 -10.85 -15.94
N PHE A 593 -3.97 -11.11 -15.20
CA PHE A 593 -4.94 -12.16 -15.49
C PHE A 593 -6.09 -11.61 -16.32
N GLY A 594 -6.40 -12.29 -17.44
CA GLY A 594 -7.66 -12.11 -18.16
C GLY A 594 -8.63 -13.22 -17.79
N ILE A 595 -9.67 -12.90 -17.03
CA ILE A 595 -10.70 -13.84 -16.57
C ILE A 595 -11.97 -13.64 -17.39
N GLY A 596 -12.56 -14.72 -17.88
CA GLY A 596 -13.72 -14.69 -18.76
C GLY A 596 -14.07 -16.08 -19.29
N ALA A 597 -15.32 -16.27 -19.71
CA ALA A 597 -15.74 -17.54 -20.29
C ALA A 597 -14.97 -17.83 -21.59
N LYS A 598 -14.29 -18.97 -21.66
CA LYS A 598 -13.71 -19.44 -22.93
C LYS A 598 -14.85 -19.78 -23.88
N ALA A 599 -14.82 -19.22 -25.09
CA ALA A 599 -15.75 -19.64 -26.14
C ALA A 599 -15.57 -21.15 -26.40
N ALA A 600 -16.66 -21.91 -26.36
CA ALA A 600 -16.64 -23.34 -26.65
C ALA A 600 -16.16 -23.55 -28.11
N GLY A 601 -14.87 -23.80 -28.32
CA GLY A 601 -14.34 -24.13 -29.65
C GLY A 601 -12.90 -23.72 -29.98
N SER A 602 -12.19 -22.95 -29.16
CA SER A 602 -10.77 -22.64 -29.45
C SER A 602 -9.84 -23.70 -28.86
N THR A 603 -9.74 -24.85 -29.53
CA THR A 603 -8.59 -25.75 -29.36
C THR A 603 -7.32 -25.00 -29.75
N GLU A 604 -6.31 -25.02 -28.89
CA GLU A 604 -4.95 -24.59 -29.21
C GLU A 604 -4.51 -25.17 -30.57
N PRO A 605 -3.76 -24.42 -31.39
CA PRO A 605 -3.14 -24.99 -32.57
C PRO A 605 -2.06 -25.95 -32.10
N GLY A 606 -2.42 -27.23 -32.03
CA GLY A 606 -1.51 -28.33 -31.76
C GLY A 606 -0.32 -28.24 -32.70
N THR A 607 0.87 -28.29 -32.12
CA THR A 607 2.15 -28.44 -32.81
C THR A 607 2.08 -29.68 -33.69
N GLY A 608 1.75 -29.47 -34.97
CA GLY A 608 1.80 -30.50 -35.99
C GLY A 608 3.23 -31.00 -36.14
N ALA A 609 3.52 -32.14 -35.53
CA ALA A 609 4.68 -32.94 -35.84
C ALA A 609 4.56 -33.38 -37.31
N GLY A 610 5.28 -32.71 -38.20
CA GLY A 610 5.54 -33.18 -39.55
C GLY A 610 6.44 -34.41 -39.49
N GLY A 611 5.84 -35.59 -39.37
CA GLY A 611 6.47 -36.86 -39.71
C GLY A 611 6.42 -37.05 -41.23
N GLY A 612 7.59 -37.26 -41.83
CA GLY A 612 7.71 -37.51 -43.26
C GLY A 612 7.29 -38.93 -43.64
N GLU A 613 6.85 -39.05 -44.89
CA GLU A 613 7.23 -40.08 -45.87
C GLU A 613 7.03 -39.51 -47.29
#